data_AF-A0A965N2W2-F1
#
_entry.id   AF-A0A965N2W2-F1
#
_cell.length_a   1.000
_cell.length_b   1.000
_cell.length_c   1.000
_cell.angle_alpha   90.00
_cell.angle_beta   90.00
_cell.angle_gamma   90.00
#
_symmetry.space_group_name_H-M   'P 1'
#
loop_
_entity.id
_entity.type
_entity.pdbx_description
1 polymer ?
#
loop_
_entity_poly.entity_id
_entity_poly.type
_entity_poly.pdbx_seq_one_letter_code
_entity_poly.pdbx_strand_id
1 'polypeptide(L)'
;MYKLLAHIFITLCIGVLYVFSAWKKMSPIDLFQFRLAEDGICGGLCSVLGIRILIIWELALGLLMFLHISLNKFTYNALIWTSVVFILYLTYLFFYNGAQADCGCFGEHYKMTPGLAILKNILVLGLVVYLKHQHHRMFYRYSNVIALSIFGISAAFVFALRPVSVPGSSADYRIPKHLKLDTLWTSPLAVPKPALNFKKGKSVIAFFLVAILVFTAFIKLGNHPTYAVYLAYLGFLFNMPFTIIFALSFSGICSRLYNMAQSKRLLALVGTGEIIASIIGYLTAPLISELFGSPN
;
A
#
# COMPACT_ATOMS: atom_id res chain seq x y z
N MET A 1 10.71 38.40 24.73
CA MET A 1 10.42 38.42 23.28
C MET A 1 10.99 37.21 22.53
N TYR A 2 12.29 36.90 22.63
CA TYR A 2 12.91 35.79 21.87
C TYR A 2 12.26 34.41 22.10
N LYS A 3 11.87 34.06 23.34
CA LYS A 3 11.19 32.77 23.64
C LYS A 3 9.84 32.62 22.94
N LEU A 4 9.06 33.70 22.88
CA LEU A 4 7.77 33.72 22.19
C LEU A 4 7.95 33.61 20.66
N LEU A 5 8.92 34.35 20.12
CA LEU A 5 9.25 34.28 18.69
C LEU A 5 9.70 32.87 18.28
N ALA A 6 10.54 32.24 19.10
CA ALA A 6 10.99 30.86 18.90
C ALA A 6 9.81 29.86 18.98
N HIS A 7 8.91 30.02 19.95
CA HIS A 7 7.73 29.18 20.10
C HIS A 7 6.81 29.25 18.86
N ILE A 8 6.55 30.47 18.35
CA ILE A 8 5.74 30.68 17.14
C ILE A 8 6.43 30.05 15.93
N PHE A 9 7.74 30.27 15.76
CA PHE A 9 8.50 29.72 14.64
C PHE A 9 8.48 28.18 14.62
N ILE A 10 8.74 27.53 15.76
CA ILE A 10 8.72 26.07 15.86
C ILE A 10 7.31 25.53 15.55
N THR A 11 6.27 26.19 16.07
CA THR A 11 4.88 25.82 15.83
C THR A 11 4.49 25.90 14.34
N LEU A 12 4.92 26.97 13.66
CA LEU A 12 4.72 27.16 12.22
C LEU A 12 5.39 26.03 11.42
N CYS A 13 6.65 25.72 11.73
CA CYS A 13 7.41 24.66 11.09
C CYS A 13 6.72 23.29 11.24
N ILE A 14 6.25 22.95 12.44
CA ILE A 14 5.52 21.70 12.69
C ILE A 14 4.20 21.68 11.90
N GLY A 15 3.44 22.78 11.91
CA GLY A 15 2.20 22.89 11.14
C GLY A 15 2.41 22.63 9.64
N VAL A 16 3.42 23.26 9.04
CA VAL A 16 3.79 23.04 7.63
C VAL A 16 4.15 21.58 7.36
N LEU A 17 4.92 20.94 8.25
CA LEU A 17 5.31 19.53 8.09
C LEU A 17 4.12 18.57 8.10
N TYR A 18 3.10 18.83 8.93
CA TYR A 18 1.87 18.04 8.98
C TYR A 18 1.00 18.25 7.75
N VAL A 19 0.80 19.49 7.33
CA VAL A 19 0.04 19.82 6.11
C VAL A 19 0.69 19.17 4.89
N PHE A 20 2.01 19.27 4.76
CA PHE A 20 2.76 18.63 3.69
C PHE A 20 2.64 17.10 3.73
N SER A 21 2.71 16.51 4.93
CA SER A 21 2.53 15.06 5.13
C SER A 21 1.15 14.58 4.70
N ALA A 22 0.08 15.29 5.09
CA ALA A 22 -1.29 14.99 4.67
C ALA A 22 -1.48 15.13 3.15
N TRP A 23 -0.95 16.21 2.55
CA TRP A 23 -0.97 16.42 1.10
C TRP A 23 -0.34 15.26 0.34
N LYS A 24 0.82 14.78 0.82
CA LYS A 24 1.53 13.67 0.18
C LYS A 24 0.79 12.33 0.30
N LYS A 25 0.07 12.10 1.40
CA LYS A 25 -0.78 10.90 1.58
C LYS A 25 -2.02 10.93 0.67
N MET A 26 -2.43 12.10 0.21
CA MET A 26 -3.61 12.28 -0.65
C MET A 26 -3.37 11.91 -2.13
N SER A 27 -2.10 11.75 -2.55
CA SER A 27 -1.72 11.53 -3.95
C SER A 27 -0.61 10.48 -4.10
N PRO A 28 -0.92 9.17 -4.19
CA PRO A 28 -2.26 8.56 -4.32
C PRO A 28 -2.80 7.95 -3.00
N ILE A 29 -4.04 8.29 -2.66
CA ILE A 29 -4.75 7.78 -1.48
C ILE A 29 -5.03 6.26 -1.56
N ASP A 30 -5.22 5.74 -2.79
CA ASP A 30 -5.57 4.34 -3.02
C ASP A 30 -4.47 3.37 -2.61
N LEU A 31 -3.21 3.75 -2.80
CA LEU A 31 -2.06 2.89 -2.49
C LEU A 31 -1.96 2.61 -0.99
N PHE A 32 -2.25 3.63 -0.17
CA PHE A 32 -2.26 3.50 1.29
C PHE A 32 -3.46 2.69 1.78
N GLN A 33 -4.61 2.82 1.12
CA GLN A 33 -5.80 2.02 1.42
C GLN A 33 -5.55 0.53 1.19
N PHE A 34 -4.86 0.15 0.11
CA PHE A 34 -4.54 -1.25 -0.18
C PHE A 34 -3.55 -1.84 0.82
N ARG A 35 -2.52 -1.08 1.22
CA ARG A 35 -1.58 -1.52 2.27
C ARG A 35 -2.29 -1.86 3.59
N LEU A 36 -3.17 -0.98 4.06
CA LEU A 36 -3.95 -1.24 5.29
C LEU A 36 -4.88 -2.46 5.18
N ALA A 37 -5.38 -2.75 3.98
CA ALA A 37 -6.21 -3.92 3.73
C ALA A 37 -5.38 -5.22 3.66
N GLU A 38 -4.18 -5.17 3.07
CA GLU A 38 -3.23 -6.29 3.02
C GLU A 38 -2.65 -6.63 4.39
N ASP A 39 -2.40 -5.62 5.24
CA ASP A 39 -1.91 -5.78 6.62
C ASP A 39 -2.99 -6.38 7.56
N GLY A 40 -4.21 -6.63 7.07
CA GLY A 40 -5.29 -7.27 7.84
C GLY A 40 -5.95 -6.40 8.92
N ILE A 41 -5.65 -5.10 8.96
CA ILE A 41 -6.15 -4.19 10.01
C ILE A 41 -7.64 -3.88 9.82
N CYS A 42 -8.09 -3.62 8.59
CA CYS A 42 -9.50 -3.43 8.26
C CYS A 42 -9.76 -3.59 6.76
N GLY A 43 -10.77 -4.38 6.39
CA GLY A 43 -11.16 -4.62 4.99
C GLY A 43 -12.30 -3.70 4.50
N GLY A 44 -12.42 -3.57 3.18
CA GLY A 44 -13.59 -2.95 2.53
C GLY A 44 -13.82 -1.47 2.89
N LEU A 45 -15.03 -1.14 3.35
CA LEU A 45 -15.47 0.23 3.61
C LEU A 45 -14.74 0.87 4.80
N CYS A 46 -14.26 0.05 5.73
CA CYS A 46 -13.48 0.50 6.89
C CYS A 46 -12.11 1.07 6.47
N SER A 47 -11.40 0.45 5.52
CA SER A 47 -10.13 1.02 5.03
C SER A 47 -10.34 2.27 4.20
N VAL A 48 -11.41 2.32 3.39
CA VAL A 48 -11.82 3.49 2.59
C VAL A 48 -12.06 4.72 3.46
N LEU A 49 -12.82 4.56 4.56
CA LEU A 49 -13.13 5.66 5.48
C LEU A 49 -11.98 5.93 6.45
N GLY A 50 -11.33 4.88 6.97
CA GLY A 50 -10.27 4.98 7.97
C GLY A 50 -9.09 5.82 7.49
N ILE A 51 -8.65 5.62 6.23
CA ILE A 51 -7.56 6.44 5.68
C ILE A 51 -7.95 7.90 5.51
N ARG A 52 -9.19 8.17 5.06
CA ARG A 52 -9.68 9.53 4.88
C ARG A 52 -9.78 10.24 6.24
N ILE A 53 -10.31 9.57 7.26
CA ILE A 53 -10.39 10.09 8.64
C ILE A 53 -8.99 10.43 9.16
N LEU A 54 -8.01 9.54 8.95
CA LEU A 54 -6.63 9.75 9.37
C LEU A 54 -5.97 10.94 8.64
N ILE A 55 -6.20 11.10 7.33
CA ILE A 55 -5.70 12.25 6.56
C ILE A 55 -6.37 13.56 7.01
N ILE A 56 -7.70 13.53 7.22
CA ILE A 56 -8.46 14.69 7.74
C ILE A 56 -7.92 15.10 9.11
N TRP A 57 -7.67 14.13 9.98
CA TRP A 57 -7.12 14.35 11.31
C TRP A 57 -5.73 15.00 11.25
N GLU A 58 -4.84 14.50 10.40
CA GLU A 58 -3.49 15.05 10.23
C GLU A 58 -3.50 16.46 9.64
N LEU A 59 -4.35 16.70 8.63
CA LEU A 59 -4.50 18.02 8.00
C LEU A 59 -5.07 19.05 8.98
N ALA A 60 -6.11 18.68 9.73
CA ALA A 60 -6.75 19.56 10.71
C ALA A 60 -5.80 19.94 11.85
N LEU A 61 -5.07 18.95 12.41
CA LEU A 61 -4.04 19.22 13.44
C LEU A 61 -2.89 20.08 12.90
N GLY A 62 -2.48 19.86 11.64
CA GLY A 62 -1.48 20.68 10.96
C GLY A 62 -1.92 22.14 10.79
N LEU A 63 -3.16 22.37 10.36
CA LEU A 63 -3.73 23.72 10.21
C LEU A 63 -3.90 24.43 11.57
N LEU A 64 -4.31 23.70 12.61
CA LEU A 64 -4.41 24.25 13.97
C LEU A 64 -3.06 24.75 14.49
N MET A 65 -2.00 23.96 14.29
CA MET A 65 -0.64 24.40 14.63
C MET A 65 -0.18 25.55 13.73
N PHE A 66 -0.36 25.44 12.41
CA PHE A 66 0.08 26.46 11.46
C PHE A 66 -0.53 27.84 11.72
N LEU A 67 -1.83 27.89 11.99
CA LEU A 67 -2.55 29.13 12.29
C LEU A 67 -2.32 29.63 13.73
N HIS A 68 -1.63 28.85 14.58
CA HIS A 68 -1.44 29.13 16.00
C HIS A 68 -2.77 29.32 16.76
N ILE A 69 -3.83 28.62 16.32
CA ILE A 69 -5.17 28.73 16.88
C ILE A 69 -5.46 27.51 17.77
N SER A 70 -6.05 27.74 18.94
CA SER A 70 -6.52 26.66 19.83
C SER A 70 -5.42 25.68 20.24
N LEU A 71 -4.22 26.19 20.58
CA LEU A 71 -3.10 25.40 21.15
C LEU A 71 -3.36 25.02 22.61
N ASN A 72 -4.45 24.29 22.83
CA ASN A 72 -4.85 23.79 24.13
C ASN A 72 -4.09 22.50 24.46
N LYS A 73 -4.18 22.07 25.74
CA LYS A 73 -3.63 20.77 26.18
C LYS A 73 -4.11 19.61 25.29
N PHE A 74 -5.36 19.70 24.79
CA PHE A 74 -5.94 18.74 23.86
C PHE A 74 -5.14 18.63 22.56
N THR A 75 -4.86 19.74 21.88
CA THR A 75 -4.15 19.77 20.59
C THR A 75 -2.74 19.20 20.70
N TYR A 76 -1.98 19.59 21.73
CA TYR A 76 -0.65 19.03 21.99
C TYR A 76 -0.71 17.53 22.28
N ASN A 77 -1.67 17.07 23.10
CA ASN A 77 -1.84 15.65 23.37
C ASN A 77 -2.25 14.88 22.10
N ALA A 78 -3.13 15.44 21.27
CA ALA A 78 -3.55 14.83 20.01
C ALA A 78 -2.39 14.68 19.02
N LEU A 79 -1.52 15.70 18.89
CA LEU A 79 -0.31 15.60 18.06
C LEU A 79 0.66 14.54 18.58
N ILE A 80 0.87 14.48 19.90
CA ILE A 80 1.72 13.46 20.53
C ILE A 80 1.18 12.06 20.23
N TRP A 81 -0.11 11.81 20.51
CA TRP A 81 -0.75 10.52 20.24
C TRP A 81 -0.65 10.13 18.76
N THR A 82 -0.96 11.05 17.86
CA THR A 82 -0.91 10.80 16.42
C THR A 82 0.52 10.48 15.96
N SER A 83 1.52 11.21 16.45
CA SER A 83 2.94 10.95 16.14
C SER A 83 3.39 9.58 16.62
N VAL A 84 3.02 9.19 17.84
CA VAL A 84 3.37 7.88 18.42
C VAL A 84 2.76 6.75 17.59
N VAL A 85 1.46 6.85 17.25
CA VAL A 85 0.79 5.85 16.41
C VAL A 85 1.48 5.71 15.04
N PHE A 86 1.84 6.83 14.40
CA PHE A 86 2.59 6.77 13.14
C PHE A 86 3.99 6.16 13.29
N ILE A 87 4.71 6.46 14.37
CA ILE A 87 6.04 5.88 14.63
C ILE A 87 5.90 4.36 14.80
N LEU A 88 4.94 3.90 15.60
CA LEU A 88 4.69 2.47 15.81
C LEU A 88 4.34 1.76 14.50
N TYR A 89 3.42 2.33 13.70
CA TYR A 89 3.04 1.77 12.41
C TYR A 89 4.21 1.73 11.42
N LEU A 90 4.99 2.80 11.30
CA LEU A 90 6.15 2.82 10.41
C LEU A 90 7.26 1.88 10.87
N THR A 91 7.43 1.71 12.18
CA THR A 91 8.38 0.76 12.77
C THR A 91 7.97 -0.67 12.43
N TYR A 92 6.67 -1.00 12.59
CA TYR A 92 6.11 -2.26 12.12
C TYR A 92 6.41 -2.48 10.64
N LEU A 93 6.06 -1.53 9.76
CA LEU A 93 6.35 -1.63 8.33
C LEU A 93 7.85 -1.83 8.01
N PHE A 94 8.74 -1.19 8.78
CA PHE A 94 10.19 -1.30 8.61
C PHE A 94 10.70 -2.72 8.90
N PHE A 95 10.18 -3.37 9.94
CA PHE A 95 10.56 -4.74 10.29
C PHE A 95 10.02 -5.79 9.30
N TYR A 96 8.77 -5.62 8.83
CA TYR A 96 8.14 -6.61 7.95
C TYR A 96 8.55 -6.47 6.48
N ASN A 97 8.70 -5.24 5.97
CA ASN A 97 9.00 -5.02 4.55
C ASN A 97 10.50 -4.79 4.26
N GLY A 98 11.33 -4.60 5.29
CA GLY A 98 12.76 -4.35 5.18
C GLY A 98 13.11 -2.92 4.70
N ALA A 99 14.37 -2.53 4.90
CA ALA A 99 14.85 -1.14 4.72
C ALA A 99 14.76 -0.58 3.28
N GLN A 100 14.49 -1.43 2.28
CA GLN A 100 14.38 -1.05 0.86
C GLN A 100 12.96 -1.11 0.31
N ALA A 101 11.96 -1.48 1.13
CA ALA A 101 10.59 -1.41 0.69
C ALA A 101 10.11 0.04 0.68
N ASP A 102 9.65 0.47 -0.50
CA ASP A 102 8.83 1.67 -0.64
C ASP A 102 7.61 1.50 0.28
N CYS A 103 7.61 2.23 1.40
CA CYS A 103 6.57 2.15 2.42
C CYS A 103 5.18 2.54 1.88
N GLY A 104 5.07 3.00 0.61
CA GLY A 104 3.83 3.42 -0.03
C GLY A 104 3.14 4.61 0.65
N CYS A 105 3.74 5.12 1.73
CA CYS A 105 3.20 6.14 2.63
C CYS A 105 3.35 7.54 2.04
N PHE A 106 4.29 7.70 1.11
CA PHE A 106 4.43 8.86 0.25
C PHE A 106 4.32 8.36 -1.18
N GLY A 107 3.31 8.82 -1.91
CA GLY A 107 3.10 8.44 -3.31
C GLY A 107 4.36 8.54 -4.17
N GLU A 108 4.36 7.83 -5.30
CA GLU A 108 5.49 7.57 -6.21
C GLU A 108 6.34 8.79 -6.62
N HIS A 109 5.88 10.02 -6.40
CA HIS A 109 6.63 11.24 -6.70
C HIS A 109 7.74 11.60 -5.71
N TYR A 110 7.82 11.00 -4.50
CA TYR A 110 8.98 11.21 -3.59
C TYR A 110 9.16 9.99 -2.67
N LYS A 111 10.14 9.15 -2.98
CA LYS A 111 10.51 7.98 -2.16
C LYS A 111 11.27 8.45 -0.92
N MET A 112 10.56 8.68 0.18
CA MET A 112 11.19 8.87 1.49
C MET A 112 11.35 7.49 2.13
N THR A 113 12.57 7.09 2.48
CA THR A 113 12.79 5.78 3.12
C THR A 113 12.03 5.71 4.45
N PRO A 114 11.49 4.53 4.83
CA PRO A 114 10.74 4.40 6.08
C PRO A 114 11.55 4.86 7.30
N GLY A 115 12.89 4.65 7.30
CA GLY A 115 13.78 5.15 8.34
C GLY A 115 13.81 6.69 8.45
N LEU A 116 13.84 7.40 7.32
CA LEU A 116 13.84 8.87 7.31
C LEU A 116 12.49 9.43 7.80
N ALA A 117 11.39 8.74 7.51
CA ALA A 117 10.06 9.09 7.99
C ALA A 117 9.91 8.86 9.51
N ILE A 118 10.47 7.76 10.05
CA ILE A 118 10.53 7.50 11.49
C ILE A 118 11.32 8.60 12.19
N LEU A 119 12.52 8.93 11.68
CA LEU A 119 13.36 10.00 12.25
C LEU A 119 12.63 11.35 12.28
N LYS A 120 11.95 11.72 11.18
CA LYS A 120 11.13 12.95 11.12
C LYS A 120 10.09 12.97 12.23
N ASN A 121 9.35 11.88 12.42
CA ASN A 121 8.28 11.82 13.41
C ASN A 121 8.80 11.82 14.85
N ILE A 122 9.96 11.22 15.13
CA ILE A 122 10.63 11.30 16.44
C ILE A 122 11.06 12.74 16.75
N LEU A 123 11.65 13.43 15.76
CA LEU A 123 12.07 14.82 15.91
C LEU A 123 10.85 15.72 16.20
N VAL A 124 9.78 15.56 15.41
CA VAL A 124 8.52 16.27 15.60
C VAL A 124 7.93 15.99 16.99
N LEU A 125 7.91 14.73 17.43
CA LEU A 125 7.43 14.35 18.77
C LEU A 125 8.20 15.08 19.88
N GLY A 126 9.54 15.11 19.79
CA GLY A 126 10.39 15.84 20.73
C GLY A 126 10.09 17.34 20.77
N LEU A 127 9.93 17.97 19.59
CA LEU A 127 9.56 19.39 19.49
C LEU A 127 8.18 19.68 20.09
N VAL A 128 7.17 18.84 19.83
CA VAL A 128 5.81 19.02 20.37
C VAL A 128 5.80 18.87 21.90
N VAL A 129 6.55 17.92 22.46
CA VAL A 129 6.71 17.76 23.92
C VAL A 129 7.39 18.99 24.53
N TYR A 130 8.44 19.50 23.88
CA TYR A 130 9.11 20.74 24.29
C TYR A 130 8.14 21.94 24.30
N LEU A 131 7.35 22.12 23.22
CA LEU A 131 6.37 23.21 23.14
C LEU A 131 5.28 23.09 24.22
N LYS A 132 4.85 21.87 24.55
CA LYS A 132 3.88 21.61 25.62
C LYS A 132 4.39 22.09 26.98
N HIS A 133 5.67 21.92 27.28
CA HIS A 133 6.28 22.37 28.54
C HIS A 133 6.48 23.89 28.63
N GLN A 134 6.70 24.57 27.50
CA GLN A 134 6.94 26.03 27.47
C GLN A 134 5.67 26.89 27.69
N HIS A 135 4.48 26.27 27.84
CA HIS A 135 3.21 26.85 28.31
C HIS A 135 2.95 28.36 28.04
N HIS A 136 3.10 28.82 26.80
CA HIS A 136 2.57 30.13 26.40
C HIS A 136 1.11 29.95 25.95
N ARG A 137 0.17 30.31 26.85
CA ARG A 137 -1.27 30.25 26.55
C ARG A 137 -1.71 31.54 25.86
N MET A 138 -2.00 31.47 24.58
CA MET A 138 -2.83 32.47 23.89
C MET A 138 -4.27 31.99 23.98
N PHE A 139 -5.02 32.47 24.98
CA PHE A 139 -6.42 32.13 25.14
C PHE A 139 -7.28 32.88 24.11
N TYR A 140 -7.84 32.15 23.15
CA TYR A 140 -8.88 32.66 22.26
C TYR A 140 -10.26 32.26 22.79
N ARG A 141 -11.15 33.24 22.99
CA ARG A 141 -12.50 33.04 23.58
C ARG A 141 -13.39 32.10 22.75
N TYR A 142 -13.12 31.95 21.46
CA TYR A 142 -13.85 31.07 20.53
C TYR A 142 -13.00 29.90 20.01
N SER A 143 -11.95 29.50 20.74
CA SER A 143 -10.98 28.49 20.27
C SER A 143 -11.62 27.17 19.81
N ASN A 144 -12.65 26.69 20.52
CA ASN A 144 -13.30 25.41 20.23
C ASN A 144 -14.15 25.46 18.96
N VAL A 145 -14.83 26.58 18.71
CA VAL A 145 -15.64 26.78 17.49
C VAL A 145 -14.74 26.86 16.27
N ILE A 146 -13.62 27.58 16.38
CA ILE A 146 -12.63 27.68 15.30
C ILE A 146 -11.95 26.34 15.05
N ALA A 147 -11.68 25.55 16.09
CA ALA A 147 -11.16 24.20 15.91
C ALA A 147 -12.15 23.30 15.17
N LEU A 148 -13.42 23.30 15.58
CA LEU A 148 -14.46 22.51 14.93
C LEU A 148 -14.65 22.91 13.45
N SER A 149 -14.60 24.22 13.14
CA SER A 149 -14.70 24.67 11.76
C SER A 149 -13.49 24.24 10.92
N ILE A 150 -12.26 24.26 11.46
CA ILE A 150 -11.07 23.76 10.76
C ILE A 150 -11.18 22.26 10.46
N PHE A 151 -11.69 21.47 11.41
CA PHE A 151 -11.95 20.04 11.18
C PHE A 151 -13.00 19.83 10.08
N GLY A 152 -14.10 20.60 10.11
CA GLY A 152 -15.14 20.55 9.08
C GLY A 152 -14.63 20.93 7.68
N ILE A 153 -13.84 22.01 7.59
CA ILE A 153 -13.23 22.46 6.32
C ILE A 153 -12.24 21.42 5.81
N SER A 154 -11.41 20.84 6.68
CA SER A 154 -10.45 19.80 6.31
C SER A 154 -11.16 18.54 5.79
N ALA A 155 -12.27 18.15 6.44
CA ALA A 155 -13.12 17.06 5.97
C ALA A 155 -13.71 17.36 4.60
N ALA A 156 -14.37 18.51 4.44
CA ALA A 156 -14.95 18.93 3.18
C ALA A 156 -13.91 18.97 2.05
N PHE A 157 -12.70 19.49 2.32
CA PHE A 157 -11.60 19.54 1.37
C PHE A 157 -11.15 18.15 0.91
N VAL A 158 -10.96 17.22 1.85
CA VAL A 158 -10.53 15.85 1.52
C VAL A 158 -11.59 15.11 0.72
N PHE A 159 -12.87 15.22 1.11
CA PHE A 159 -13.96 14.56 0.39
C PHE A 159 -14.27 15.21 -0.96
N ALA A 160 -14.13 16.53 -1.10
CA ALA A 160 -14.35 17.24 -2.37
C ALA A 160 -13.31 16.85 -3.43
N LEU A 161 -12.04 16.71 -3.02
CA LEU A 161 -10.97 16.30 -3.93
C LEU A 161 -10.92 14.79 -4.16
N ARG A 162 -11.34 14.00 -3.17
CA ARG A 162 -11.31 12.53 -3.21
C ARG A 162 -12.63 11.95 -2.69
N PRO A 163 -13.71 12.02 -3.51
CA PRO A 163 -15.00 11.48 -3.12
C PRO A 163 -14.88 9.99 -2.75
N VAL A 164 -15.74 9.54 -1.86
CA VAL A 164 -15.87 8.11 -1.54
C VAL A 164 -16.55 7.45 -2.71
N SER A 165 -15.79 6.67 -3.47
CA SER A 165 -16.33 5.72 -4.42
C SER A 165 -16.69 4.45 -3.67
N VAL A 166 -18.00 4.24 -3.47
CA VAL A 166 -18.53 3.00 -2.90
C VAL A 166 -18.34 1.89 -3.95
N PRO A 167 -17.83 0.69 -3.59
CA PRO A 167 -17.73 -0.42 -4.52
C PRO A 167 -19.13 -0.79 -5.01
N GLY A 168 -19.48 -0.44 -6.25
CA GLY A 168 -20.78 -0.75 -6.85
C GLY A 168 -21.44 0.34 -7.70
N SER A 169 -20.96 1.59 -7.68
CA SER A 169 -21.45 2.63 -8.58
C SER A 169 -20.49 2.84 -9.76
N SER A 170 -20.87 2.35 -10.93
CA SER A 170 -20.15 2.44 -12.20
C SER A 170 -20.06 3.84 -12.79
N ALA A 171 -20.29 4.90 -12.01
CA ALA A 171 -20.31 6.27 -12.48
C ALA A 171 -19.00 6.99 -12.16
N ASP A 172 -18.29 7.35 -13.24
CA ASP A 172 -17.36 8.48 -13.32
C ASP A 172 -15.87 8.23 -13.02
N TYR A 173 -15.28 7.25 -13.70
CA TYR A 173 -13.92 7.41 -14.22
C TYR A 173 -14.00 7.67 -15.72
N ARG A 174 -14.31 8.92 -16.11
CA ARG A 174 -14.24 9.35 -17.52
C ARG A 174 -12.78 9.43 -17.94
N ILE A 175 -12.28 8.34 -18.51
CA ILE A 175 -11.13 8.40 -19.41
C ILE A 175 -11.57 9.20 -20.63
N PRO A 176 -10.88 10.28 -21.05
CA PRO A 176 -11.18 10.94 -22.31
C PRO A 176 -11.10 9.90 -23.43
N LYS A 177 -12.23 9.69 -24.11
CA LYS A 177 -12.50 8.61 -25.08
C LYS A 177 -11.62 8.68 -26.35
N HIS A 178 -10.65 9.59 -26.40
CA HIS A 178 -9.84 9.92 -27.57
C HIS A 178 -8.33 9.98 -27.30
N LEU A 179 -7.85 9.53 -26.14
CA LEU A 179 -6.39 9.48 -25.91
C LEU A 179 -5.79 8.24 -26.59
N LYS A 180 -5.37 8.43 -27.85
CA LYS A 180 -4.59 7.50 -28.66
C LYS A 180 -3.26 7.17 -27.96
N LEU A 181 -3.19 5.94 -27.43
CA LEU A 181 -2.09 5.38 -26.64
C LEU A 181 -0.73 5.42 -27.35
N ASP A 182 -0.77 5.48 -28.67
CA ASP A 182 0.32 5.58 -29.63
C ASP A 182 1.06 6.92 -29.59
N THR A 183 0.41 8.01 -29.17
CA THR A 183 1.02 9.36 -29.09
C THR A 183 1.75 9.64 -27.78
N LEU A 184 1.55 8.81 -26.74
CA LEU A 184 2.20 8.96 -25.44
C LEU A 184 3.68 8.51 -25.45
N TRP A 185 4.06 7.64 -26.39
CA TRP A 185 5.43 7.10 -26.49
C TRP A 185 6.39 7.98 -27.31
N THR A 186 5.87 8.97 -28.05
CA THR A 186 6.66 9.84 -28.93
C THR A 186 6.88 11.25 -28.35
N SER A 187 6.33 11.55 -27.17
CA SER A 187 6.53 12.86 -26.52
C SER A 187 7.91 12.94 -25.85
N PRO A 188 8.49 14.15 -25.66
CA PRO A 188 9.79 14.33 -25.00
C PRO A 188 9.78 13.92 -23.51
N LEU A 189 8.60 13.57 -22.97
CA LEU A 189 8.36 13.04 -21.63
C LEU A 189 8.32 11.50 -21.63
N ALA A 190 9.07 10.86 -22.53
CA ALA A 190 9.24 9.43 -22.56
C ALA A 190 9.83 8.96 -21.22
N VAL A 191 8.99 8.35 -20.38
CA VAL A 191 9.44 7.62 -19.20
C VAL A 191 10.41 6.54 -19.70
N PRO A 192 11.69 6.56 -19.28
CA PRO A 192 12.63 5.54 -19.73
C PRO A 192 12.08 4.18 -19.30
N LYS A 193 11.91 3.29 -20.29
CA LYS A 193 11.53 1.89 -20.11
C LYS A 193 12.38 1.33 -18.97
N PRO A 194 11.81 0.91 -17.82
CA PRO A 194 12.61 0.46 -16.70
C PRO A 194 13.47 -0.70 -17.18
N ALA A 195 14.79 -0.50 -17.17
CA ALA A 195 15.74 -1.50 -17.60
C ALA A 195 15.52 -2.75 -16.75
N LEU A 196 15.07 -3.82 -17.42
CA LEU A 196 14.76 -5.10 -16.82
C LEU A 196 16.06 -5.73 -16.32
N ASN A 197 16.46 -5.40 -15.09
CA ASN A 197 17.63 -5.99 -14.46
C ASN A 197 17.29 -7.44 -14.08
N PHE A 198 17.59 -8.37 -15.01
CA PHE A 198 17.39 -9.81 -14.90
C PHE A 198 18.17 -10.50 -13.76
N LYS A 199 18.95 -9.77 -12.95
CA LYS A 199 19.67 -10.33 -11.79
C LYS A 199 18.75 -11.00 -10.76
N LYS A 200 17.45 -10.66 -10.72
CA LYS A 200 16.44 -11.26 -9.81
C LYS A 200 15.68 -12.48 -10.38
N GLY A 201 15.97 -12.93 -11.61
CA GLY A 201 15.27 -14.05 -12.27
C GLY A 201 15.88 -15.44 -12.04
N LYS A 202 17.08 -15.54 -11.44
CA LYS A 202 17.80 -16.82 -11.27
C LYS A 202 17.05 -17.83 -10.41
N SER A 203 16.31 -17.37 -9.40
CA SER A 203 15.54 -18.23 -8.49
C SER A 203 14.32 -18.87 -9.16
N VAL A 204 13.69 -18.17 -10.12
CA VAL A 204 12.53 -18.69 -10.86
C VAL A 204 12.96 -19.78 -11.83
N ILE A 205 14.08 -19.57 -12.53
CA ILE A 205 14.65 -20.57 -13.45
C ILE A 205 15.08 -21.82 -12.68
N ALA A 206 15.73 -21.66 -11.53
CA ALA A 206 16.10 -22.79 -10.68
C ALA A 206 14.87 -23.60 -10.23
N PHE A 207 13.77 -22.93 -9.90
CA PHE A 207 12.52 -23.58 -9.52
C PHE A 207 11.91 -24.39 -10.68
N PHE A 208 11.89 -23.83 -11.89
CA PHE A 208 11.41 -24.55 -13.09
C PHE A 208 12.25 -25.80 -13.39
N LEU A 209 13.57 -25.73 -13.23
CA LEU A 209 14.45 -26.88 -13.42
C LEU A 209 14.18 -28.00 -12.41
N VAL A 210 13.93 -27.64 -11.14
CA VAL A 210 13.55 -28.62 -10.11
C VAL A 210 12.19 -29.23 -10.41
N ALA A 211 11.20 -28.45 -10.84
CA ALA A 211 9.88 -28.97 -11.20
C ALA A 211 9.95 -29.97 -12.38
N ILE A 212 10.76 -29.68 -13.39
CA ILE A 212 11.00 -30.60 -14.52
C ILE A 212 11.67 -31.89 -14.02
N LEU A 213 12.67 -31.79 -13.14
CA LEU A 213 13.34 -32.96 -12.56
C LEU A 213 12.35 -33.84 -11.79
N VAL A 214 11.53 -33.25 -10.92
CA VAL A 214 10.49 -33.96 -10.16
C VAL A 214 9.47 -34.63 -11.08
N PHE A 215 9.04 -33.95 -12.15
CA PHE A 215 8.11 -34.51 -13.14
C PHE A 215 8.74 -35.68 -13.92
N THR A 216 9.99 -35.56 -14.36
CA THR A 216 10.71 -36.65 -15.05
C THR A 216 10.97 -37.85 -14.12
N ALA A 217 11.21 -37.60 -12.83
CA ALA A 217 11.33 -38.64 -11.81
C ALA A 217 9.98 -39.35 -11.57
N PHE A 218 8.87 -38.62 -11.59
CA PHE A 218 7.53 -39.18 -11.52
C PHE A 218 7.25 -40.13 -12.70
N ILE A 219 7.57 -39.75 -13.93
CA ILE A 219 7.35 -40.59 -15.12
C ILE A 219 8.25 -41.85 -15.11
N LYS A 220 9.50 -41.76 -14.62
CA LYS A 220 10.44 -42.89 -14.65
C LYS A 220 10.33 -43.83 -13.44
N LEU A 221 10.13 -43.29 -12.24
CA LEU A 221 10.13 -44.05 -10.98
C LEU A 221 8.73 -44.26 -10.38
N GLY A 222 7.69 -43.60 -10.93
CA GLY A 222 6.32 -43.65 -10.41
C GLY A 222 5.65 -45.02 -10.46
N ASN A 223 6.18 -45.97 -11.25
CA ASN A 223 5.65 -47.33 -11.33
C ASN A 223 6.06 -48.21 -10.13
N HIS A 224 7.05 -47.80 -9.33
CA HIS A 224 7.46 -48.54 -8.15
C HIS A 224 6.66 -48.10 -6.91
N PRO A 225 6.00 -49.01 -6.17
CA PRO A 225 5.06 -48.67 -5.10
C PRO A 225 5.70 -47.94 -3.92
N THR A 226 6.97 -48.21 -3.61
CA THR A 226 7.74 -47.49 -2.59
C THR A 226 8.07 -46.07 -3.00
N TYR A 227 8.50 -45.83 -4.25
CA TYR A 227 8.91 -44.50 -4.72
C TYR A 227 7.74 -43.60 -5.11
N ALA A 228 6.60 -44.19 -5.50
CA ALA A 228 5.39 -43.46 -5.90
C ALA A 228 4.87 -42.53 -4.79
N VAL A 229 4.82 -43.02 -3.54
CA VAL A 229 4.33 -42.24 -2.39
C VAL A 229 5.24 -41.04 -2.09
N TYR A 230 6.57 -41.25 -2.12
CA TYR A 230 7.53 -40.17 -1.89
C TYR A 230 7.49 -39.13 -3.01
N LEU A 231 7.33 -39.56 -4.27
CA LEU A 231 7.22 -38.65 -5.42
C LEU A 231 5.92 -37.84 -5.40
N ALA A 232 4.80 -38.44 -5.01
CA ALA A 232 3.53 -37.75 -4.83
C ALA A 232 3.60 -36.71 -3.70
N TYR A 233 4.20 -37.07 -2.57
CA TYR A 233 4.43 -36.15 -1.45
C TYR A 233 5.32 -34.97 -1.85
N LEU A 234 6.41 -35.24 -2.58
CA LEU A 234 7.32 -34.21 -3.05
C LEU A 234 6.65 -33.28 -4.08
N GLY A 235 5.82 -33.83 -4.99
CA GLY A 235 5.01 -33.04 -5.91
C GLY A 235 4.02 -32.11 -5.19
N PHE A 236 3.34 -32.62 -4.16
CA PHE A 236 2.44 -31.81 -3.33
C PHE A 236 3.17 -30.70 -2.57
N LEU A 237 4.34 -31.01 -2.00
CA LEU A 237 5.18 -30.05 -1.30
C LEU A 237 5.64 -28.90 -2.22
N PHE A 238 5.91 -29.19 -3.49
CA PHE A 238 6.36 -28.20 -4.48
C PHE A 238 5.24 -27.38 -5.12
N ASN A 239 4.00 -27.87 -5.12
CA ASN A 239 2.87 -27.18 -5.76
C ASN A 239 2.54 -25.82 -5.10
N MET A 240 2.52 -25.78 -3.77
CA MET A 240 2.26 -24.56 -2.98
C MET A 240 3.28 -23.44 -3.26
N PRO A 241 4.59 -23.65 -3.07
CA PRO A 241 5.59 -22.61 -3.33
C PRO A 241 5.64 -22.20 -4.81
N PHE A 242 5.39 -23.11 -5.75
CA PHE A 242 5.29 -22.77 -7.18
C PHE A 242 4.18 -21.76 -7.44
N THR A 243 2.97 -22.07 -6.98
CA THR A 243 1.78 -21.25 -7.20
C THR A 243 1.96 -19.84 -6.62
N ILE A 244 2.55 -19.74 -5.43
CA ILE A 244 2.86 -18.47 -4.77
C ILE A 244 3.88 -17.65 -5.56
N ILE A 245 5.00 -18.27 -5.97
CA ILE A 245 6.06 -17.57 -6.73
C ILE A 245 5.53 -17.11 -8.09
N PHE A 246 4.74 -17.95 -8.77
CA PHE A 246 4.13 -17.63 -10.05
C PHE A 246 3.16 -16.46 -9.93
N ALA A 247 2.24 -16.50 -8.94
CA ALA A 247 1.29 -15.43 -8.68
C ALA A 247 1.97 -14.09 -8.35
N LEU A 248 3.00 -14.11 -7.49
CA LEU A 248 3.78 -12.92 -7.13
C LEU A 248 4.56 -12.35 -8.32
N SER A 249 5.14 -13.21 -9.16
CA SER A 249 5.88 -12.81 -10.36
C SER A 249 4.93 -12.18 -11.39
N PHE A 250 3.77 -12.80 -11.61
CA PHE A 250 2.76 -12.29 -12.52
C PHE A 250 2.21 -10.93 -12.05
N SER A 251 1.84 -10.81 -10.78
CA SER A 251 1.37 -9.55 -10.18
C SER A 251 2.45 -8.45 -10.25
N GLY A 252 3.70 -8.80 -9.97
CA GLY A 252 4.84 -7.89 -10.06
C GLY A 252 5.14 -7.39 -11.48
N ILE A 253 4.94 -8.24 -12.49
CA ILE A 253 5.07 -7.88 -13.91
C ILE A 253 3.92 -6.95 -14.32
N CYS A 254 2.68 -7.27 -13.93
CA CYS A 254 1.50 -6.46 -14.22
C CYS A 254 1.62 -5.05 -13.63
N SER A 255 2.11 -4.92 -12.39
CA SER A 255 2.35 -3.64 -11.72
C SER A 255 3.41 -2.77 -12.42
N ARG A 256 4.35 -3.38 -13.17
CA ARG A 256 5.40 -2.67 -13.91
C ARG A 256 5.01 -2.29 -15.34
N LEU A 257 4.14 -3.08 -15.98
CA LEU A 257 3.73 -2.90 -17.38
C LEU A 257 2.46 -2.07 -17.52
N TYR A 258 1.59 -2.11 -16.52
CA TYR A 258 0.24 -1.56 -16.60
C TYR A 258 -0.07 -0.65 -15.42
N ASN A 259 -0.86 0.39 -15.68
CA ASN A 259 -1.38 1.25 -14.62
C ASN A 259 -2.37 0.46 -13.73
N MET A 260 -2.51 0.86 -12.47
CA MET A 260 -3.30 0.14 -11.46
C MET A 260 -4.73 -0.25 -11.90
N ALA A 261 -5.39 0.58 -12.70
CA ALA A 261 -6.71 0.28 -13.26
C ALA A 261 -6.69 -0.84 -14.32
N GLN A 262 -5.65 -0.87 -15.16
CA GLN A 262 -5.45 -1.91 -16.17
C GLN A 262 -5.01 -3.21 -15.50
N SER A 263 -4.09 -3.15 -14.52
CA SER A 263 -3.65 -4.32 -13.75
C SER A 263 -4.80 -5.02 -13.04
N LYS A 264 -5.74 -4.27 -12.45
CA LYS A 264 -6.95 -4.86 -11.82
C LYS A 264 -7.87 -5.56 -12.83
N ARG A 265 -8.08 -4.97 -14.00
CA ARG A 265 -8.88 -5.60 -15.07
C ARG A 265 -8.21 -6.87 -15.59
N LEU A 266 -6.89 -6.82 -15.76
CA LEU A 266 -6.10 -7.96 -16.23
C LEU A 266 -6.08 -9.08 -15.18
N LEU A 267 -5.90 -8.76 -13.89
CA LEU A 267 -5.95 -9.73 -12.80
C LEU A 267 -7.33 -10.38 -12.68
N ALA A 268 -8.41 -9.60 -12.83
CA ALA A 268 -9.76 -10.14 -12.86
C ALA A 268 -9.97 -11.08 -14.05
N LEU A 269 -9.46 -10.73 -15.24
CA LEU A 269 -9.51 -11.59 -16.42
C LEU A 269 -8.69 -12.88 -16.23
N VAL A 270 -7.51 -12.80 -15.64
CA VAL A 270 -6.68 -13.97 -15.34
C VAL A 270 -7.36 -14.89 -14.34
N GLY A 271 -7.99 -14.32 -13.30
CA GLY A 271 -8.78 -15.07 -12.33
C GLY A 271 -9.97 -15.81 -12.96
N THR A 272 -10.63 -15.22 -13.98
CA THR A 272 -11.66 -15.96 -14.73
C THR A 272 -11.09 -17.15 -15.49
N GLY A 273 -9.85 -17.05 -15.99
CA GLY A 273 -9.13 -18.16 -16.62
C GLY A 273 -8.81 -19.29 -15.64
N GLU A 274 -8.45 -18.98 -14.40
CA GLU A 274 -8.21 -19.97 -13.33
C GLU A 274 -9.48 -20.75 -12.99
N ILE A 275 -10.62 -20.07 -12.92
CA ILE A 275 -11.92 -20.73 -12.69
C ILE A 275 -12.25 -21.68 -13.84
N ILE A 276 -12.08 -21.23 -15.09
CA ILE A 276 -12.33 -22.09 -16.26
C ILE A 276 -11.38 -23.29 -16.28
N ALA A 277 -10.09 -23.08 -16.00
CA ALA A 277 -9.09 -24.13 -15.95
C ALA A 277 -9.38 -25.16 -14.83
N SER A 278 -9.82 -24.71 -13.66
CA SER A 278 -10.18 -25.62 -12.56
C SER A 278 -11.43 -26.44 -12.88
N ILE A 279 -12.46 -25.84 -13.49
CA ILE A 279 -13.65 -26.57 -13.96
C ILE A 279 -13.25 -27.68 -14.96
N ILE A 280 -12.45 -27.32 -15.96
CA ILE A 280 -11.94 -28.30 -16.94
C ILE A 280 -11.11 -29.38 -16.24
N GLY A 281 -10.22 -28.99 -15.33
CA GLY A 281 -9.39 -29.92 -14.57
C GLY A 281 -10.20 -30.94 -13.77
N TYR A 282 -11.22 -30.49 -13.02
CA TYR A 282 -12.08 -31.37 -12.24
C TYR A 282 -12.91 -32.32 -13.11
N LEU A 283 -13.40 -31.86 -14.26
CA LEU A 283 -14.17 -32.69 -15.19
C LEU A 283 -13.30 -33.70 -15.94
N THR A 284 -12.05 -33.34 -16.26
CA THR A 284 -11.13 -34.20 -17.00
C THR A 284 -10.34 -35.16 -16.12
N ALA A 285 -10.11 -34.83 -14.84
CA ALA A 285 -9.40 -35.68 -13.88
C ALA A 285 -9.89 -37.15 -13.84
N PRO A 286 -11.21 -37.45 -13.73
CA PRO A 286 -11.68 -38.84 -13.73
C PRO A 286 -11.42 -39.53 -15.08
N LEU A 287 -11.62 -38.83 -16.20
CA LEU A 287 -11.38 -39.36 -17.54
C LEU A 287 -9.89 -39.72 -17.77
N ILE A 288 -8.99 -38.85 -17.31
CA ILE A 288 -7.55 -39.07 -17.40
C ILE A 288 -7.13 -40.22 -16.48
N SER A 289 -7.75 -40.33 -15.29
CA SER A 289 -7.51 -41.44 -14.37
C SER A 289 -7.94 -42.79 -14.96
N GLU A 290 -8.99 -42.85 -15.78
CA GLU A 290 -9.39 -44.09 -16.46
C GLU A 290 -8.45 -44.47 -17.61
N LEU A 291 -7.89 -43.48 -18.32
CA LEU A 291 -6.98 -43.70 -19.46
C LEU A 291 -5.54 -44.04 -19.05
N PHE A 292 -5.06 -43.45 -17.96
CA PHE A 292 -3.66 -43.52 -17.54
C PHE A 292 -3.46 -44.00 -16.09
N GLY A 293 -4.54 -44.28 -15.35
CA GLY A 293 -4.46 -44.80 -14.00
C GLY A 293 -3.95 -46.23 -13.97
N SER A 294 -3.04 -46.51 -13.04
CA SER A 294 -2.64 -47.88 -12.73
C SER A 294 -3.86 -48.65 -12.19
N PRO A 295 -4.13 -49.88 -12.65
CA PRO A 295 -5.35 -50.63 -12.31
C PRO A 295 -5.37 -51.23 -10.89
N ASN A 296 -4.68 -50.61 -9.93
CA ASN A 296 -4.57 -51.09 -8.55
C ASN A 296 -5.35 -50.21 -7.58
#